data_AF-A0A831JQ85-F1
#
_entry.id   AF-A0A831JQ85-F1
#
_cell.length_a   1.000
_cell.length_b   1.000
_cell.length_c   1.000
_cell.angle_alpha   90.00
_cell.angle_beta   90.00
_cell.angle_gamma   90.00
#
_symmetry.space_group_name_H-M   'P 1'
#
loop_
_entity.id
_entity.type
_entity.pdbx_description
1 polymer ?
#
loop_
_entity_poly.entity_id
_entity_poly.type
_entity_poly.pdbx_seq_one_letter_code
_entity_poly.pdbx_strand_id
1 'polypeptide(L)'
;MEASKKDNVFPIYLVTSKSQHKLAMTFVRFQEHFESPEFAGKVFTLEEFADWYASQHDDFFSYSDDWGGFNVPSWVVDKFRAGLFDPLSQKEKHFLDLTNVTGRAYFIGMSTAKGIKIGTLRHEVVHGLQYVGPRDFNNVVNGYVVSSWKDSVFSKDWEKLFKKLRAMGYDNNVLVDEAIAYLTTGLAGELNGLSIKFVKITRDKLRAHFKEHFGFSIHRADAVDILNRIHIINLDSAA
;
A
#
# COMPACT_ATOMS: atom_id res chain seq x y z
N MET A 1 -25.09 25.78 8.63
CA MET A 1 -23.97 25.63 9.58
C MET A 1 -22.84 24.92 8.85
N GLU A 2 -21.94 25.68 8.26
CA GLU A 2 -20.73 25.12 7.63
C GLU A 2 -19.80 24.65 8.76
N ALA A 3 -19.65 23.34 8.89
CA ALA A 3 -18.54 22.80 9.65
C ALA A 3 -17.25 23.28 8.98
N SER A 4 -16.43 24.02 9.72
CA SER A 4 -15.08 24.40 9.27
C SER A 4 -14.36 23.13 8.82
N LYS A 5 -13.91 23.09 7.56
CA LYS A 5 -13.03 22.03 7.03
C LYS A 5 -11.75 22.01 7.87
N LYS A 6 -11.72 21.22 8.94
CA LYS A 6 -10.46 20.76 9.53
C LYS A 6 -9.77 19.98 8.41
N ASP A 7 -8.50 20.30 8.16
CA ASP A 7 -7.64 19.48 7.32
C ASP A 7 -7.63 18.06 7.92
N ASN A 8 -8.38 17.15 7.29
CA ASN A 8 -8.44 15.75 7.73
C ASN A 8 -7.05 15.14 7.53
N VAL A 9 -6.27 15.09 8.60
CA VAL A 9 -5.08 14.24 8.69
C VAL A 9 -5.58 12.82 8.93
N PHE A 10 -5.38 11.95 7.95
CA PHE A 10 -5.76 10.55 8.02
C PHE A 10 -4.75 9.78 8.87
N PRO A 11 -5.15 8.70 9.56
CA PRO A 11 -4.25 7.84 10.33
C PRO A 11 -3.42 6.93 9.40
N ILE A 12 -2.76 7.56 8.43
CA ILE A 12 -1.83 6.99 7.46
C ILE A 12 -0.46 7.58 7.80
N TYR A 13 0.55 6.73 7.93
CA TYR A 13 1.88 7.08 8.40
C TYR A 13 2.88 6.74 7.29
N LEU A 14 3.41 7.77 6.64
CA LEU A 14 4.50 7.66 5.69
C LEU A 14 5.83 7.54 6.45
N VAL A 15 6.37 6.33 6.45
CA VAL A 15 7.62 5.96 7.10
C VAL A 15 8.73 6.04 6.06
N THR A 16 9.72 6.88 6.34
CA THR A 16 10.75 7.27 5.37
C THR A 16 12.14 6.93 5.88
N SER A 17 13.05 6.69 4.93
CA SER A 17 14.48 6.44 5.17
C SER A 17 15.24 6.85 3.91
N LYS A 18 16.50 7.28 4.04
CA LYS A 18 17.41 7.44 2.89
C LYS A 18 18.01 6.12 2.43
N SER A 19 17.90 5.06 3.21
CA SER A 19 18.38 3.72 2.89
C SER A 19 17.21 2.80 2.56
N GLN A 20 17.14 2.35 1.30
CA GLN A 20 16.17 1.33 0.85
C GLN A 20 16.34 0.04 1.65
N HIS A 21 17.58 -0.41 1.83
CA HIS A 21 17.90 -1.58 2.63
C HIS A 21 17.40 -1.46 4.08
N LYS A 22 17.65 -0.33 4.76
CA LYS A 22 17.14 -0.13 6.13
C LYS A 22 15.62 -0.24 6.17
N LEU A 23 14.94 0.34 5.18
CA LEU A 23 13.50 0.36 5.11
C LEU A 23 12.94 -1.05 4.82
N ALA A 24 13.46 -1.74 3.81
CA ALA A 24 13.08 -3.11 3.49
C ALA A 24 13.30 -4.05 4.68
N MET A 25 14.46 -3.98 5.33
CA MET A 25 14.76 -4.80 6.52
C MET A 25 13.95 -4.40 7.76
N THR A 26 13.32 -3.22 7.76
CA THR A 26 12.35 -2.83 8.81
C THR A 26 10.99 -3.46 8.54
N PHE A 27 10.57 -3.48 7.27
CA PHE A 27 9.20 -3.85 6.89
C PHE A 27 9.01 -5.33 6.52
N VAL A 28 10.06 -6.04 6.14
CA VAL A 28 9.97 -7.39 5.54
C VAL A 28 9.02 -8.33 6.29
N ARG A 29 9.21 -8.57 7.60
CA ARG A 29 8.32 -9.51 8.30
C ARG A 29 6.89 -9.00 8.45
N PHE A 30 6.70 -7.69 8.59
CA PHE A 30 5.36 -7.11 8.66
C PHE A 30 4.62 -7.28 7.33
N GLN A 31 5.26 -6.91 6.22
CA GLN A 31 4.69 -7.04 4.89
C GLN A 31 4.41 -8.50 4.55
N GLU A 32 5.38 -9.38 4.78
CA GLU A 32 5.24 -10.77 4.39
C GLU A 32 4.23 -11.51 5.27
N HIS A 33 4.07 -11.14 6.54
CA HIS A 33 2.95 -11.61 7.35
C HIS A 33 1.59 -11.15 6.80
N PHE A 34 1.53 -9.99 6.15
CA PHE A 34 0.29 -9.43 5.62
C PHE A 34 -0.11 -10.06 4.29
N GLU A 35 0.82 -10.11 3.33
CA GLU A 35 0.49 -10.36 1.92
C GLU A 35 1.27 -11.50 1.25
N SER A 36 2.26 -12.09 1.93
CA SER A 36 3.09 -13.13 1.33
C SER A 36 2.26 -14.36 0.94
N PRO A 37 2.42 -14.90 -0.28
CA PRO A 37 1.77 -16.16 -0.66
C PRO A 37 2.10 -17.32 0.29
N GLU A 38 3.31 -17.35 0.83
CA GLU A 38 3.77 -18.41 1.74
C GLU A 38 3.62 -18.01 3.21
N PHE A 39 3.92 -16.76 3.58
CA PHE A 39 4.00 -16.35 4.99
C PHE A 39 2.78 -15.59 5.52
N ALA A 40 1.77 -15.32 4.69
CA ALA A 40 0.57 -14.61 5.13
C ALA A 40 -0.09 -15.29 6.35
N GLY A 41 -0.27 -14.51 7.40
CA GLY A 41 -0.87 -14.96 8.66
C GLY A 41 0.02 -15.83 9.54
N LYS A 42 1.22 -16.23 9.09
CA LYS A 42 2.16 -17.08 9.86
C LYS A 42 3.08 -16.26 10.75
N VAL A 43 3.51 -16.82 11.87
CA VAL A 43 4.62 -16.27 12.66
C VAL A 43 5.90 -16.95 12.22
N PHE A 44 6.95 -16.17 11.96
CA PHE A 44 8.22 -16.65 11.42
C PHE A 44 9.39 -15.74 11.82
N THR A 45 10.60 -16.29 11.76
CA THR A 45 11.84 -15.53 11.96
C THR A 45 12.29 -14.85 10.67
N LEU A 46 13.18 -13.86 10.79
CA LEU A 46 13.72 -13.21 9.59
C LEU A 46 14.56 -14.21 8.78
N GLU A 47 15.26 -15.11 9.47
CA GLU A 47 16.08 -16.17 8.89
C GLU A 47 15.22 -17.17 8.10
N GLU A 48 14.09 -17.64 8.66
CA GLU A 48 13.16 -18.54 7.95
C GLU A 48 12.64 -17.93 6.66
N PHE A 49 12.28 -16.64 6.69
CA PHE A 49 11.87 -15.94 5.48
C PHE A 49 13.03 -15.73 4.51
N ALA A 50 14.22 -15.35 4.99
CA ALA A 50 15.36 -15.10 4.13
C ALA A 50 15.83 -16.37 3.40
N ASP A 51 15.83 -17.52 4.08
CA ASP A 51 16.16 -18.82 3.50
C ASP A 51 15.13 -19.23 2.43
N TRP A 52 13.84 -19.09 2.74
CA TRP A 52 12.79 -19.34 1.75
C TRP A 52 12.92 -18.41 0.55
N TYR A 53 13.09 -17.11 0.79
CA TYR A 53 13.22 -16.12 -0.28
C TYR A 53 14.42 -16.43 -1.18
N ALA A 54 15.59 -16.66 -0.60
CA ALA A 54 16.80 -17.01 -1.34
C ALA A 54 16.56 -18.25 -2.23
N SER A 55 15.86 -19.28 -1.72
CA SER A 55 15.53 -20.47 -2.51
C SER A 55 14.64 -20.19 -3.74
N GLN A 56 13.94 -19.05 -3.77
CA GLN A 56 13.12 -18.60 -4.90
C GLN A 56 13.85 -17.59 -5.81
N HIS A 57 15.02 -17.10 -5.39
CA HIS A 57 15.74 -15.97 -6.00
C HIS A 57 17.24 -16.27 -6.17
N ASP A 58 17.56 -17.35 -6.91
CA ASP A 58 18.94 -17.74 -7.26
C ASP A 58 19.89 -17.87 -6.05
N ASP A 59 19.37 -18.36 -4.92
CA ASP A 59 20.08 -18.51 -3.64
C ASP A 59 20.64 -17.20 -3.05
N PHE A 60 20.00 -16.06 -3.37
CA PHE A 60 20.39 -14.75 -2.85
C PHE A 60 19.22 -13.98 -2.22
N PHE A 61 19.47 -13.37 -1.06
CA PHE A 61 18.48 -12.53 -0.39
C PHE A 61 18.53 -11.08 -0.92
N SER A 62 17.95 -10.85 -2.09
CA SER A 62 17.86 -9.54 -2.77
C SER A 62 16.64 -8.68 -2.37
N TYR A 63 15.94 -9.01 -1.29
CA TYR A 63 14.65 -8.39 -0.95
C TYR A 63 14.65 -6.85 -0.99
N SER A 64 15.72 -6.21 -0.52
CA SER A 64 15.82 -4.74 -0.54
C SER A 64 15.98 -4.11 -1.93
N ASP A 65 16.46 -4.89 -2.90
CA ASP A 65 16.62 -4.45 -4.29
C ASP A 65 15.37 -4.75 -5.10
N ASP A 66 14.64 -5.82 -4.75
CA ASP A 66 13.44 -6.26 -5.46
C ASP A 66 12.20 -5.43 -5.09
N TRP A 67 12.11 -4.96 -3.83
CA TRP A 67 10.93 -4.24 -3.32
C TRP A 67 11.22 -2.78 -3.00
N GLY A 68 10.39 -1.88 -3.52
CA GLY A 68 10.59 -0.42 -3.46
C GLY A 68 9.64 0.35 -2.53
N GLY A 69 8.52 -0.25 -2.16
CA GLY A 69 7.48 0.35 -1.31
C GLY A 69 6.85 -0.72 -0.42
N PHE A 70 6.41 -0.31 0.76
CA PHE A 70 5.90 -1.25 1.76
C PHE A 70 4.59 -0.78 2.36
N ASN A 71 3.66 -1.71 2.56
CA ASN A 71 2.29 -1.40 2.96
C ASN A 71 1.83 -2.31 4.09
N VAL A 72 1.57 -1.73 5.27
CA VAL A 72 1.28 -2.51 6.47
C VAL A 72 0.10 -1.91 7.24
N PRO A 73 -1.00 -2.66 7.42
CA PRO A 73 -2.09 -2.24 8.29
C PRO A 73 -1.72 -2.40 9.78
N SER A 74 -2.27 -1.54 10.65
CA SER A 74 -1.88 -1.49 12.06
C SER A 74 -2.09 -2.78 12.83
N TRP A 75 -3.09 -3.59 12.46
CA TRP A 75 -3.32 -4.89 13.10
C TRP A 75 -2.13 -5.86 12.96
N VAL A 76 -1.33 -5.72 11.90
CA VAL A 76 -0.09 -6.50 11.73
C VAL A 76 0.94 -6.02 12.74
N VAL A 77 1.12 -4.70 12.83
CA VAL A 77 2.04 -4.08 13.81
C VAL A 77 1.68 -4.47 15.25
N ASP A 78 0.39 -4.54 15.55
CA ASP A 78 -0.11 -4.94 16.87
C ASP A 78 0.29 -6.37 17.26
N LYS A 79 0.44 -7.29 16.28
CA LYS A 79 0.95 -8.65 16.55
C LYS A 79 2.40 -8.64 17.03
N PHE A 80 3.23 -7.76 16.48
CA PHE A 80 4.63 -7.61 16.91
C PHE A 80 4.71 -6.99 18.31
N ARG A 81 3.85 -5.99 18.60
CA ARG A 81 3.74 -5.41 19.95
C ARG A 81 3.25 -6.40 20.99
N ALA A 82 2.36 -7.32 20.60
CA ALA A 82 1.87 -8.39 21.45
C ALA A 82 2.92 -9.47 21.72
N GLY A 83 4.12 -9.37 21.15
CA GLY A 83 5.21 -10.33 21.34
C GLY A 83 5.03 -11.63 20.56
N LEU A 84 4.17 -11.66 19.53
CA LEU A 84 4.00 -12.85 18.69
C LEU A 84 5.23 -13.14 17.81
N PHE A 85 6.04 -12.13 17.53
CA PHE A 85 7.29 -12.25 16.77
C PHE A 85 8.48 -12.05 17.70
N ASP A 86 9.26 -13.11 17.91
CA ASP A 86 10.42 -13.11 18.79
C ASP A 86 11.55 -13.97 18.18
N PRO A 87 12.81 -13.48 18.14
CA PRO A 87 13.22 -12.13 18.51
C PRO A 87 12.74 -11.06 17.52
N LEU A 88 12.54 -9.85 18.05
CA LEU A 88 12.48 -8.64 17.23
C LEU A 88 13.92 -8.18 16.88
N SER A 89 14.15 -7.86 15.61
CA SER A 89 15.35 -7.17 15.18
C SER A 89 15.40 -5.75 15.73
N GLN A 90 16.59 -5.14 15.75
CA GLN A 90 16.75 -3.75 16.19
C GLN A 90 15.94 -2.75 15.34
N LYS A 91 15.77 -3.05 14.04
CA LYS A 91 15.02 -2.19 13.11
C LYS A 91 13.53 -2.22 13.41
N GLU A 92 13.00 -3.41 13.70
CA GLU A 92 11.61 -3.57 14.10
C GLU A 92 11.33 -2.90 15.45
N LYS A 93 12.22 -3.07 16.44
CA LYS A 93 12.09 -2.38 17.74
C LYS A 93 12.02 -0.86 17.55
N HIS A 94 12.99 -0.29 16.81
CA HIS A 94 13.00 1.15 16.51
C HIS A 94 11.73 1.62 15.80
N PHE A 95 11.24 0.84 14.84
CA PHE A 95 9.98 1.15 14.17
C PHE A 95 8.80 1.13 15.15
N LEU A 96 8.70 0.13 16.02
CA LEU A 96 7.63 0.04 17.01
C LEU A 96 7.65 1.21 17.99
N ASP A 97 8.84 1.63 18.42
CA ASP A 97 9.05 2.77 19.32
C ASP A 97 8.58 4.09 18.69
N LEU A 98 8.87 4.30 17.40
CA LEU A 98 8.44 5.48 16.64
C LEU A 98 6.94 5.49 16.30
N THR A 99 6.28 4.33 16.33
CA THR A 99 4.94 4.15 15.75
C THR A 99 3.85 3.86 16.77
N ASN A 100 3.95 4.34 18.02
CA ASN A 100 2.97 4.06 19.08
C ASN A 100 1.57 4.68 18.81
N VAL A 101 0.84 4.07 17.88
CA VAL A 101 -0.47 4.49 17.40
C VAL A 101 -1.51 3.50 17.87
N THR A 102 -2.57 4.00 18.48
CA THR A 102 -3.72 3.20 18.89
C THR A 102 -4.81 3.24 17.83
N GLY A 103 -5.41 2.09 17.53
CA GLY A 103 -6.55 1.98 16.62
C GLY A 103 -6.18 1.68 15.17
N ARG A 104 -7.14 1.91 14.27
CA ARG A 104 -7.02 1.58 12.84
C ARG A 104 -6.13 2.60 12.14
N ALA A 105 -4.93 2.18 11.74
CA ALA A 105 -3.95 3.00 11.04
C ALA A 105 -3.26 2.21 9.93
N TYR A 106 -2.60 2.92 9.01
CA TYR A 106 -1.87 2.32 7.90
C TYR A 106 -0.46 2.87 7.82
N PHE A 107 0.52 2.01 7.61
CA PHE A 107 1.94 2.38 7.50
C PHE A 107 2.41 2.16 6.07
N ILE A 108 3.02 3.18 5.50
CA ILE A 108 3.57 3.19 4.14
C ILE A 108 5.07 3.41 4.24
N GLY A 109 5.87 2.43 3.85
CA GLY A 109 7.32 2.53 3.78
C GLY A 109 7.78 3.02 2.41
N MET A 110 8.47 4.16 2.34
CA MET A 110 9.07 4.67 1.10
C MET A 110 10.47 5.25 1.29
N SER A 111 11.41 4.85 0.43
CA SER A 111 12.74 5.45 0.41
C SER A 111 12.73 6.86 -0.18
N THR A 112 13.51 7.74 0.45
CA THR A 112 13.71 9.13 0.03
C THR A 112 15.03 9.33 -0.72
N ALA A 113 15.82 8.27 -0.92
CA ALA A 113 17.14 8.33 -1.55
C ALA A 113 17.13 9.03 -2.93
N LYS A 114 16.08 8.82 -3.70
CA LYS A 114 15.88 9.38 -5.05
C LYS A 114 14.75 10.42 -5.11
N GLY A 115 14.34 10.94 -3.95
CA GLY A 115 13.15 11.76 -3.79
C GLY A 115 11.86 10.93 -3.88
N ILE A 116 10.78 11.46 -3.32
CA ILE A 116 9.46 10.82 -3.37
C ILE A 116 8.80 11.15 -4.72
N LYS A 117 8.59 10.13 -5.54
CA LYS A 117 7.82 10.28 -6.78
C LYS A 117 6.34 10.43 -6.44
N ILE A 118 5.73 11.53 -6.89
CA ILE A 118 4.31 11.83 -6.61
C ILE A 118 3.36 10.73 -7.10
N GLY A 119 3.65 10.08 -8.22
CA GLY A 119 2.85 8.96 -8.72
C GLY A 119 2.79 7.80 -7.74
N THR A 120 3.95 7.38 -7.22
CA THR A 120 4.08 6.35 -6.20
C THR A 120 3.41 6.78 -4.90
N LEU A 121 3.66 8.01 -4.42
CA LEU A 121 3.02 8.50 -3.19
C LEU A 121 1.48 8.47 -3.28
N ARG A 122 0.91 8.89 -4.42
CA ARG A 122 -0.53 8.81 -4.65
C ARG A 122 -1.02 7.37 -4.64
N HIS A 123 -0.28 6.45 -5.26
CA HIS A 123 -0.59 5.01 -5.29
C HIS A 123 -0.66 4.44 -3.88
N GLU A 124 0.41 4.59 -3.10
CA GLU A 124 0.47 4.07 -1.73
C GLU A 124 -0.61 4.67 -0.82
N VAL A 125 -0.87 5.98 -0.95
CA VAL A 125 -1.91 6.64 -0.15
C VAL A 125 -3.31 6.15 -0.53
N VAL A 126 -3.56 5.68 -1.75
CA VAL A 126 -4.84 5.06 -2.09
C VAL A 126 -5.07 3.76 -1.30
N HIS A 127 -4.05 2.92 -1.12
CA HIS A 127 -4.14 1.74 -0.26
C HIS A 127 -4.45 2.15 1.19
N GLY A 128 -3.73 3.15 1.71
CA GLY A 128 -3.97 3.69 3.05
C GLY A 128 -5.38 4.25 3.23
N LEU A 129 -5.88 5.00 2.26
CA LEU A 129 -7.24 5.58 2.28
C LEU A 129 -8.33 4.49 2.25
N GLN A 130 -8.16 3.45 1.44
CA GLN A 130 -9.05 2.29 1.48
C GLN A 130 -9.00 1.61 2.84
N TYR A 131 -7.80 1.42 3.39
CA TYR A 131 -7.68 0.78 4.69
C TYR A 131 -8.29 1.63 5.81
N VAL A 132 -8.06 2.93 5.90
CA VAL A 132 -8.59 3.76 7.01
C VAL A 132 -10.02 4.24 6.76
N GLY A 133 -10.47 4.17 5.51
CA GLY A 133 -11.81 4.54 5.10
C GLY A 133 -12.89 3.73 5.83
N PRO A 134 -14.07 4.33 6.00
CA PRO A 134 -15.21 3.63 6.56
C PRO A 134 -15.66 2.50 5.63
N ARG A 135 -16.34 1.53 6.24
CA ARG A 135 -16.67 0.26 5.58
C ARG A 135 -17.61 0.45 4.38
N ASP A 136 -18.52 1.41 4.46
CA ASP A 136 -19.44 1.76 3.38
C ASP A 136 -18.70 2.26 2.12
N PHE A 137 -17.71 3.15 2.29
CA PHE A 137 -16.84 3.59 1.20
C PHE A 137 -16.17 2.39 0.52
N ASN A 138 -15.54 1.52 1.31
CA ASN A 138 -14.85 0.33 0.79
C ASN A 138 -15.81 -0.61 0.06
N ASN A 139 -17.01 -0.82 0.59
CA ASN A 139 -18.02 -1.65 -0.06
C ASN A 139 -18.43 -1.06 -1.42
N VAL A 140 -18.53 0.27 -1.53
CA VAL A 140 -18.88 0.95 -2.79
C VAL A 140 -17.79 0.78 -3.84
N VAL A 141 -16.53 1.06 -3.52
CA VAL A 141 -15.42 0.97 -4.50
C VAL A 141 -15.13 -0.48 -4.90
N ASN A 142 -15.08 -1.40 -3.94
CA ASN A 142 -14.89 -2.83 -4.22
C ASN A 142 -16.09 -3.40 -4.97
N GLY A 143 -17.31 -3.07 -4.53
CA GLY A 143 -18.54 -3.49 -5.19
C GLY A 143 -18.61 -2.98 -6.64
N TYR A 144 -18.15 -1.76 -6.91
CA TYR A 144 -18.06 -1.23 -8.28
C TYR A 144 -17.10 -2.04 -9.16
N VAL A 145 -15.90 -2.35 -8.67
CA VAL A 145 -14.92 -3.17 -9.41
C VAL A 145 -15.48 -4.57 -9.68
N VAL A 146 -15.96 -5.25 -8.63
CA VAL A 146 -16.49 -6.62 -8.73
C VAL A 146 -17.70 -6.68 -9.66
N SER A 147 -18.61 -5.71 -9.59
CA SER A 147 -19.78 -5.66 -10.48
C SER A 147 -19.39 -5.34 -11.92
N SER A 148 -18.48 -4.39 -12.14
CA SER A 148 -18.02 -4.02 -13.49
C SER A 148 -17.18 -5.11 -14.16
N TRP A 149 -16.50 -5.94 -13.39
CA TRP A 149 -15.80 -7.11 -13.90
C TRP A 149 -16.76 -8.20 -14.35
N LYS A 150 -17.85 -8.41 -13.60
CA LYS A 150 -18.91 -9.36 -13.97
C LYS A 150 -19.79 -8.87 -15.11
N ASP A 151 -19.84 -7.56 -15.35
CA ASP A 151 -20.54 -6.97 -16.49
C ASP A 151 -19.77 -7.23 -17.81
N SER A 152 -20.51 -7.72 -18.81
CA SER A 152 -20.03 -8.01 -20.16
C SER A 152 -19.36 -6.84 -20.88
N VAL A 153 -19.62 -5.59 -20.46
CA VAL A 153 -19.09 -4.40 -21.13
C VAL A 153 -17.57 -4.27 -20.96
N PHE A 154 -17.04 -4.59 -19.78
CA PHE A 154 -15.62 -4.40 -19.45
C PHE A 154 -14.90 -5.65 -18.93
N SER A 155 -15.58 -6.81 -18.90
CA SER A 155 -15.01 -8.06 -18.39
C SER A 155 -13.63 -8.39 -18.99
N LYS A 156 -13.46 -8.24 -20.31
CA LYS A 156 -12.18 -8.49 -21.01
C LYS A 156 -11.05 -7.54 -20.59
N ASP A 157 -11.37 -6.26 -20.35
CA ASP A 157 -10.37 -5.29 -19.90
C ASP A 157 -9.96 -5.58 -18.45
N TRP A 158 -10.91 -5.96 -17.59
CA TRP A 158 -10.62 -6.41 -16.22
C TRP A 158 -9.76 -7.68 -16.18
N GLU A 159 -10.10 -8.70 -16.99
CA GLU A 159 -9.29 -9.92 -17.11
C GLU A 159 -7.86 -9.60 -17.58
N LYS A 160 -7.73 -8.69 -18.54
CA LYS A 160 -6.42 -8.24 -19.03
C LYS A 160 -5.64 -7.48 -17.95
N LEU A 161 -6.28 -6.61 -17.20
CA LEU A 161 -5.66 -5.88 -16.09
C LEU A 161 -5.18 -6.85 -15.00
N PHE A 162 -6.04 -7.76 -14.52
CA PHE A 162 -5.67 -8.73 -13.49
C PHE A 162 -4.59 -9.69 -13.95
N LYS A 163 -4.60 -10.13 -15.22
CA LYS A 163 -3.51 -10.93 -15.78
C LYS A 163 -2.18 -10.17 -15.74
N LYS A 164 -2.18 -8.87 -16.05
CA LYS A 164 -0.97 -8.04 -16.01
C LYS A 164 -0.48 -7.82 -14.59
N LEU A 165 -1.37 -7.56 -13.63
CA LEU A 165 -1.01 -7.43 -12.22
C LEU A 165 -0.39 -8.72 -11.67
N ARG A 166 -0.96 -9.89 -11.97
CA ARG A 166 -0.33 -11.17 -11.60
C ARG A 166 1.06 -11.34 -12.22
N ALA A 167 1.23 -10.93 -13.47
CA ALA A 167 2.54 -10.98 -14.14
C ALA A 167 3.57 -10.02 -13.54
N MET A 168 3.13 -9.02 -12.77
CA MET A 168 3.99 -8.15 -11.97
C MET A 168 4.32 -8.73 -10.58
N GLY A 169 3.75 -9.89 -10.22
CA GLY A 169 4.02 -10.58 -8.95
C GLY A 169 2.95 -10.39 -7.87
N TYR A 170 1.88 -9.65 -8.13
CA TYR A 170 0.81 -9.44 -7.14
C TYR A 170 -0.01 -10.71 -6.89
N ASP A 171 -0.28 -11.00 -5.61
CA ASP A 171 -1.14 -12.10 -5.19
C ASP A 171 -2.62 -11.88 -5.56
N ASN A 172 -3.37 -12.97 -5.73
CA ASN A 172 -4.79 -12.91 -6.09
C ASN A 172 -5.64 -12.14 -5.07
N ASN A 173 -5.25 -12.13 -3.79
CA ASN A 173 -6.02 -11.49 -2.72
C ASN A 173 -5.92 -9.95 -2.76
N VAL A 174 -4.91 -9.39 -3.44
CA VAL A 174 -4.69 -7.93 -3.52
C VAL A 174 -5.05 -7.33 -4.89
N LEU A 175 -5.40 -8.14 -5.89
CA LEU A 175 -5.64 -7.64 -7.26
C LEU A 175 -6.70 -6.55 -7.36
N VAL A 176 -7.78 -6.63 -6.59
CA VAL A 176 -8.84 -5.61 -6.59
C VAL A 176 -8.32 -4.30 -6.02
N ASP A 177 -7.56 -4.36 -4.93
CA ASP A 177 -6.99 -3.20 -4.26
C ASP A 177 -5.95 -2.50 -5.15
N GLU A 178 -5.03 -3.27 -5.75
CA GLU A 178 -4.06 -2.78 -6.73
C GLU A 178 -4.74 -2.14 -7.95
N ALA A 179 -5.78 -2.78 -8.48
CA ALA A 179 -6.51 -2.21 -9.60
C ALA A 179 -7.17 -0.89 -9.24
N ILE A 180 -7.74 -0.76 -8.04
CA ILE A 180 -8.30 0.51 -7.55
C ILE A 180 -7.20 1.57 -7.47
N ALA A 181 -6.03 1.24 -6.92
CA ALA A 181 -4.89 2.16 -6.83
C ALA A 181 -4.45 2.64 -8.22
N TYR A 182 -4.08 1.75 -9.14
CA TYR A 182 -3.63 2.10 -10.48
C TYR A 182 -4.68 2.86 -11.30
N LEU A 183 -5.95 2.47 -11.24
CA LEU A 183 -7.01 3.15 -12.00
C LEU A 183 -7.30 4.55 -11.43
N THR A 184 -7.14 4.75 -10.12
CA THR A 184 -7.35 6.03 -9.45
C THR A 184 -6.20 7.00 -9.70
N THR A 185 -4.96 6.54 -9.64
CA THR A 185 -3.76 7.41 -9.61
C THR A 185 -3.10 7.56 -10.97
N GLY A 186 -3.12 6.51 -11.78
CA GLY A 186 -2.48 6.45 -13.10
C GLY A 186 -1.94 5.04 -13.37
N LEU A 187 -2.05 4.60 -14.62
CA LEU A 187 -1.54 3.28 -15.01
C LEU A 187 -0.02 3.35 -15.19
N ALA A 188 0.68 2.34 -14.67
CA ALA A 188 2.08 2.08 -15.04
C ALA A 188 2.17 1.65 -16.52
N GLY A 189 3.36 1.75 -17.13
CA GLY A 189 3.56 1.41 -18.54
C GLY A 189 3.25 -0.07 -18.84
N GLU A 190 3.52 -0.93 -17.87
CA GLU A 190 3.25 -2.36 -17.82
C GLU A 190 1.75 -2.66 -17.95
N LEU A 191 0.90 -1.71 -17.57
CA LEU A 191 -0.57 -1.81 -17.62
C LEU A 191 -1.17 -1.26 -18.93
N ASN A 192 -0.33 -0.95 -19.92
CA ASN A 192 -0.79 -0.50 -21.24
C ASN A 192 -1.61 -1.54 -22.02
N GLY A 193 -2.41 -1.05 -22.96
CA GLY A 193 -3.21 -1.88 -23.87
C GLY A 193 -4.62 -2.20 -23.39
N LEU A 194 -5.08 -1.56 -22.30
CA LEU A 194 -6.49 -1.53 -21.91
C LEU A 194 -7.27 -0.55 -22.80
N SER A 195 -8.56 -0.78 -22.99
CA SER A 195 -9.37 0.11 -23.81
C SER A 195 -9.47 1.51 -23.19
N ILE A 196 -9.36 2.56 -24.03
CA ILE A 196 -9.44 3.96 -23.57
C ILE A 196 -10.77 4.22 -22.87
N LYS A 197 -11.86 3.65 -23.39
CA LYS A 197 -13.20 3.77 -22.80
C LYS A 197 -13.26 3.18 -21.39
N PHE A 198 -12.74 1.96 -21.21
CA PHE A 198 -12.64 1.33 -19.89
C PHE A 198 -11.83 2.20 -18.92
N VAL A 199 -10.61 2.55 -19.30
CA VAL A 199 -9.71 3.32 -18.43
C VAL A 199 -10.35 4.64 -18.03
N LYS A 200 -10.95 5.36 -18.97
CA LYS A 200 -11.60 6.65 -18.68
C LYS A 200 -12.78 6.51 -17.72
N ILE A 201 -13.76 5.66 -18.05
CA ILE A 201 -14.99 5.53 -17.25
C ILE A 201 -14.69 5.03 -15.84
N THR A 202 -13.87 3.98 -15.73
CA THR A 202 -13.55 3.38 -14.43
C THR A 202 -12.77 4.34 -13.55
N ARG A 203 -11.77 5.03 -14.12
CA ARG A 203 -10.99 6.06 -13.43
C ARG A 203 -11.83 7.22 -12.96
N ASP A 204 -12.67 7.78 -13.82
CA ASP A 204 -13.50 8.94 -13.48
C ASP A 204 -14.44 8.60 -12.32
N LYS A 205 -15.03 7.40 -12.33
CA LYS A 205 -15.91 6.93 -11.27
C LYS A 205 -15.16 6.69 -9.95
N LEU A 206 -14.03 6.00 -9.97
CA LEU A 206 -13.21 5.80 -8.77
C LEU A 206 -12.75 7.15 -8.18
N ARG A 207 -12.21 8.04 -9.01
CA ARG A 207 -11.77 9.37 -8.58
C ARG A 207 -12.90 10.21 -7.98
N ALA A 208 -14.11 10.11 -8.53
CA ALA A 208 -15.28 10.78 -7.98
C ALA A 208 -15.60 10.27 -6.57
N HIS A 209 -15.64 8.95 -6.37
CA HIS A 209 -15.90 8.36 -5.05
C HIS A 209 -14.83 8.72 -4.01
N PHE A 210 -13.54 8.65 -4.37
CA PHE A 210 -12.46 9.10 -3.47
C PHE A 210 -12.60 10.59 -3.12
N LYS A 211 -12.89 11.44 -4.11
CA LYS A 211 -13.04 12.88 -3.88
C LYS A 211 -14.24 13.21 -3.01
N GLU A 212 -15.39 12.59 -3.27
CA GLU A 212 -16.61 12.76 -2.50
C GLU A 212 -16.39 12.36 -1.04
N HIS A 213 -15.73 11.21 -0.84
CA HIS A 213 -15.58 10.65 0.49
C HIS A 213 -14.48 11.34 1.32
N PHE A 214 -13.30 11.55 0.74
CA PHE A 214 -12.16 12.12 1.48
C PHE A 214 -12.05 13.63 1.37
N GLY A 215 -12.89 14.27 0.54
CA GLY A 215 -12.94 15.72 0.39
C GLY A 215 -11.81 16.33 -0.46
N PHE A 216 -10.96 15.50 -1.08
CA PHE A 216 -9.88 15.97 -1.94
C PHE A 216 -9.61 15.03 -3.12
N SER A 217 -9.00 15.57 -4.17
CA SER A 217 -8.74 14.83 -5.40
C SER A 217 -7.32 14.25 -5.41
N ILE A 218 -7.14 12.99 -5.02
CA ILE A 218 -5.80 12.36 -4.94
C ILE A 218 -4.98 12.47 -6.23
N HIS A 219 -5.61 12.32 -7.40
CA HIS A 219 -4.91 12.43 -8.68
C HIS A 219 -4.47 13.85 -9.07
N ARG A 220 -5.01 14.87 -8.41
CA ARG A 220 -4.66 16.30 -8.64
C ARG A 220 -3.79 16.86 -7.52
N ALA A 221 -3.91 16.31 -6.31
CA ALA A 221 -3.15 16.73 -5.14
C ALA A 221 -1.66 16.56 -5.40
N ASP A 222 -0.87 17.62 -5.20
CA ASP A 222 0.58 17.54 -5.29
C ASP A 222 1.18 16.83 -4.06
N ALA A 223 2.51 16.77 -3.98
CA ALA A 223 3.16 16.11 -2.85
C ALA A 223 2.86 16.82 -1.52
N VAL A 224 2.82 18.15 -1.51
CA VAL A 224 2.57 18.94 -0.29
C VAL A 224 1.14 18.73 0.18
N ASP A 225 0.17 18.75 -0.74
CA ASP A 225 -1.23 18.48 -0.44
C ASP A 225 -1.45 17.12 0.23
N ILE A 226 -0.74 16.09 -0.24
CA ILE A 226 -0.84 14.73 0.31
C ILE A 226 -0.13 14.64 1.66
N LEU A 227 1.09 15.16 1.75
CA LEU A 227 1.90 15.11 2.96
C LEU A 227 1.24 15.87 4.13
N ASN A 228 0.48 16.93 3.85
CA ASN A 228 -0.31 17.64 4.87
C ASN A 228 -1.54 16.86 5.38
N ARG A 229 -1.87 15.73 4.76
CA ARG A 229 -3.04 14.89 5.09
C ARG A 229 -2.67 13.55 5.71
N ILE A 230 -1.38 13.30 5.90
CA ILE A 230 -0.87 12.06 6.49
C ILE A 230 0.22 12.40 7.51
N HIS A 231 0.56 11.44 8.35
CA HIS A 231 1.67 11.57 9.28
C HIS A 231 2.98 11.16 8.60
N ILE A 232 4.09 11.78 8.99
CA ILE A 232 5.43 11.43 8.46
C ILE A 232 6.30 10.97 9.62
N ILE A 233 6.95 9.83 9.44
CA ILE A 233 7.93 9.26 10.37
C ILE A 233 9.23 9.07 9.61
N ASN A 234 10.35 9.48 10.21
CA ASN A 234 11.67 9.30 9.61
C ASN A 234 12.45 8.27 10.44
N LEU A 235 12.77 7.12 9.86
CA LEU A 235 13.55 6.08 10.53
C LEU A 235 14.99 6.51 10.79
N ASP A 236 15.49 7.53 10.09
CA ASP A 236 16.85 8.07 10.25
C ASP A 236 16.96 9.11 11.36
N SER A 237 15.86 9.48 12.03
CA SER A 237 15.98 10.23 13.29
C SER A 237 16.68 9.39 14.34
N ALA A 238 17.50 10.02 15.19
CA ALA A 238 18.12 9.34 16.31
C ALA A 238 17.05 8.67 17.19
N ALA A 239 17.35 7.43 17.62
CA ALA A 239 16.63 6.77 18.70
C ALA A 239 16.98 7.42 20.05
#